data_AF-A0A2E0YZ59-F1
#
_entry.id   AF-A0A2E0YZ59-F1
#
_cell.length_a   1.000
_cell.length_b   1.000
_cell.length_c   1.000
_cell.angle_alpha   90.00
_cell.angle_beta   90.00
_cell.angle_gamma   90.00
#
_symmetry.space_group_name_H-M   'P 1'
#
loop_
_entity.id
_entity.type
_entity.pdbx_description
1 polymer ?
#
loop_
_entity_poly.entity_id
_entity_poly.type
_entity_poly.pdbx_seq_one_letter_code
_entity_poly.pdbx_strand_id
1 'polypeptide(L)'
;MKTLKTVLVATVAIACSPLVLADAEKDCLLKGTVVHGEQAGQDTMVQIHSVKRYDEDSRCKVRRDQKMEFRLPQDSRLKNAPSGSEVQYRYRSDGSGNSDTELLSIGA
;
A
#
# COMPACT_ATOMS: atom_id res chain seq x y z
N MET A 1 -47.67 21.31 50.62
CA MET A 1 -47.43 19.86 50.46
C MET A 1 -46.34 19.68 49.41
N LYS A 2 -45.20 19.09 49.77
CA LYS A 2 -44.03 18.88 48.89
C LYS A 2 -44.23 17.58 48.11
N THR A 3 -44.02 17.60 46.79
CA THR A 3 -43.90 16.39 45.98
C THR A 3 -42.62 16.48 45.15
N LEU A 4 -41.56 15.81 45.64
CA LEU A 4 -40.37 15.52 44.86
C LEU A 4 -40.72 14.40 43.86
N LYS A 5 -40.43 14.62 42.58
CA LYS A 5 -40.44 13.56 41.57
C LYS A 5 -39.02 13.37 41.02
N THR A 6 -38.41 12.29 41.50
CA THR A 6 -37.23 11.62 40.95
C THR A 6 -37.52 11.13 39.54
N VAL A 7 -36.69 11.47 38.54
CA VAL A 7 -36.66 10.73 37.27
C VAL A 7 -35.24 10.63 36.72
N LEU A 8 -34.80 9.38 36.66
CA LEU A 8 -33.77 8.72 35.84
C LEU A 8 -32.84 9.58 34.97
N VAL A 9 -31.55 9.53 35.32
CA VAL A 9 -30.44 9.84 34.40
C VAL A 9 -30.20 8.62 33.52
N ALA A 10 -30.51 8.74 32.23
CA ALA A 10 -30.19 7.72 31.22
C ALA A 10 -28.72 7.83 30.81
N THR A 11 -27.89 6.88 31.24
CA THR A 11 -26.51 6.73 30.78
C THR A 11 -26.49 6.12 29.38
N VAL A 12 -26.28 6.96 28.37
CA VAL A 12 -26.05 6.54 26.98
C VAL A 12 -24.65 5.92 26.90
N ALA A 13 -24.58 4.59 26.83
CA ALA A 13 -23.35 3.88 26.52
C ALA A 13 -23.02 4.07 25.02
N ILE A 14 -22.08 4.95 24.73
CA ILE A 14 -21.54 5.14 23.38
C ILE A 14 -20.67 3.91 23.07
N ALA A 15 -21.24 2.96 22.31
CA ALA A 15 -20.50 1.85 21.75
C ALA A 15 -19.52 2.38 20.69
N CYS A 16 -18.30 2.68 21.11
CA CYS A 16 -17.20 3.05 20.23
C CYS A 16 -16.75 1.79 19.47
N SER A 17 -17.36 1.52 18.33
CA SER A 17 -16.88 0.47 17.43
C SER A 17 -15.62 0.99 16.75
N PRO A 18 -14.48 0.28 16.82
CA PRO A 18 -13.31 0.67 16.04
C PRO A 18 -13.69 0.59 14.57
N LEU A 19 -13.66 1.73 13.89
CA LEU A 19 -13.68 1.80 12.44
C LEU A 19 -12.41 1.11 11.96
N VAL A 20 -12.51 -0.18 11.66
CA VAL A 20 -11.53 -0.86 10.81
C VAL A 20 -11.66 -0.17 9.46
N LEU A 21 -10.78 0.79 9.21
CA LEU A 21 -10.59 1.38 7.89
C LEU A 21 -10.02 0.27 7.01
N ALA A 22 -10.88 -0.60 6.50
CA ALA A 22 -10.54 -1.53 5.45
C ALA A 22 -9.94 -0.68 4.33
N ASP A 23 -8.67 -0.91 4.03
CA ASP A 23 -8.04 -0.21 2.95
C ASP A 23 -8.80 -0.61 1.67
N ALA A 24 -8.99 0.30 0.72
CA ALA A 24 -9.70 -0.08 -0.50
C ALA A 24 -8.85 -1.08 -1.29
N GLU A 25 -9.50 -2.06 -1.94
CA GLU A 25 -8.87 -2.94 -2.93
C GLU A 25 -8.10 -2.12 -3.96
N LYS A 26 -6.88 -2.55 -4.31
CA LYS A 26 -6.01 -1.86 -5.27
C LYS A 26 -5.48 -2.80 -6.33
N ASP A 27 -5.42 -2.29 -7.56
CA ASP A 27 -4.67 -2.86 -8.66
C ASP A 27 -3.94 -1.74 -9.41
N CYS A 28 -2.63 -1.67 -9.26
CA CYS A 28 -1.80 -0.55 -9.67
C CYS A 28 -0.60 -1.02 -10.51
N LEU A 29 -0.25 -0.24 -11.53
CA LEU A 29 1.05 -0.28 -12.20
C LEU A 29 2.01 0.67 -11.47
N LEU A 30 3.11 0.11 -10.98
CA LEU A 30 4.21 0.87 -10.42
C LEU A 30 5.34 0.95 -11.43
N LYS A 31 5.93 2.13 -11.59
CA LYS A 31 7.18 2.30 -12.32
C LYS A 31 8.26 2.84 -11.41
N GLY A 32 9.44 2.25 -11.51
CA GLY A 32 10.59 2.66 -10.75
C GLY A 32 11.90 2.46 -11.49
N THR A 33 12.98 2.78 -10.79
CA THR A 33 14.35 2.64 -11.29
C THR A 33 15.16 1.79 -10.32
N VAL A 34 15.94 0.86 -10.84
CA VAL A 34 16.91 0.08 -10.05
C VAL A 34 18.03 1.01 -9.61
N VAL A 35 18.37 0.96 -8.33
CA VAL A 35 19.51 1.65 -7.75
C VAL A 35 20.34 0.64 -7.01
N HIS A 36 21.55 0.41 -7.50
CA HIS A 36 22.57 -0.29 -6.73
C HIS A 36 23.33 0.71 -5.90
N GLY A 37 23.61 0.33 -4.67
CA GLY A 37 24.51 1.10 -3.86
C GLY A 37 25.96 1.02 -4.38
N GLU A 38 26.74 2.08 -4.15
CA GLU A 38 28.13 2.26 -4.60
C GLU A 38 29.13 1.23 -4.00
N GLN A 39 28.77 0.46 -2.97
CA GLN A 39 29.65 -0.55 -2.37
C GLN A 39 29.21 -1.99 -2.67
N ALA A 40 30.19 -2.87 -2.88
CA ALA A 40 29.97 -4.30 -3.02
C ALA A 40 29.28 -4.87 -1.75
N GLY A 41 28.06 -5.38 -1.90
CA GLY A 41 27.21 -5.86 -0.81
C GLY A 41 26.06 -4.94 -0.41
N GLN A 42 25.86 -3.82 -1.10
CA GLN A 42 24.68 -2.97 -0.91
C GLN A 42 23.46 -3.59 -1.61
N ASP A 43 22.36 -3.73 -0.87
CA ASP A 43 21.12 -4.33 -1.35
C ASP A 43 20.58 -3.58 -2.57
N THR A 44 20.14 -4.33 -3.59
CA THR A 44 19.44 -3.78 -4.75
C THR A 44 18.15 -3.08 -4.30
N MET A 45 18.08 -1.77 -4.51
CA MET A 45 16.90 -0.96 -4.20
C MET A 45 16.15 -0.60 -5.47
N VAL A 46 14.84 -0.41 -5.37
CA VAL A 46 14.03 0.20 -6.43
C VAL A 46 13.41 1.49 -5.92
N GLN A 47 13.66 2.59 -6.64
CA GLN A 47 12.99 3.86 -6.39
C GLN A 47 11.73 3.96 -7.25
N ILE A 48 10.56 3.86 -6.64
CA ILE A 48 9.27 4.02 -7.33
C ILE A 48 8.98 5.51 -7.52
N HIS A 49 8.79 5.93 -8.77
CA HIS A 49 8.51 7.33 -9.11
C HIS A 49 7.16 7.51 -9.83
N SER A 50 6.46 6.43 -10.18
CA SER A 50 5.12 6.50 -10.74
C SER A 50 4.21 5.40 -10.22
N VAL A 51 2.96 5.78 -9.95
CA VAL A 51 1.88 4.86 -9.59
C VAL A 51 0.66 5.23 -10.41
N LYS A 52 0.14 4.27 -11.17
CA LYS A 52 -1.04 4.45 -12.03
C LYS A 52 -1.94 3.23 -11.95
N ARG A 53 -3.13 3.33 -12.53
CA ARG A 53 -4.02 2.17 -12.74
C ARG A 53 -3.30 1.16 -13.64
N TYR A 54 -3.41 -0.13 -13.33
CA TYR A 54 -2.81 -1.17 -14.16
C TYR A 54 -3.46 -1.24 -15.54
N ASP A 55 -4.79 -1.25 -15.57
CA ASP A 55 -5.62 -1.12 -16.78
C ASP A 55 -6.83 -0.19 -16.54
N GLU A 56 -7.73 -0.09 -17.53
CA GLU A 56 -8.90 0.78 -17.50
C GLU A 56 -9.97 0.38 -16.47
N ASP A 57 -9.97 -0.89 -16.02
CA ASP A 57 -10.91 -1.44 -15.04
C ASP A 57 -10.30 -1.47 -13.62
N SER A 58 -8.98 -1.44 -13.52
CA SER A 58 -8.20 -1.51 -12.29
C SER A 58 -8.48 -0.36 -11.35
N ARG A 59 -8.70 -0.63 -10.06
CA ARG A 59 -8.88 0.40 -9.05
C ARG A 59 -7.53 0.78 -8.46
N CYS A 60 -6.93 1.89 -8.88
CA CYS A 60 -5.72 2.41 -8.23
C CYS A 60 -5.99 3.80 -7.66
N LYS A 61 -6.32 3.85 -6.36
CA LYS A 61 -6.43 5.09 -5.60
C LYS A 61 -5.43 5.06 -4.45
N VAL A 62 -4.30 5.70 -4.66
CA VAL A 62 -3.28 5.90 -3.62
C VAL A 62 -3.48 7.30 -3.05
N ARG A 63 -3.73 7.39 -1.74
CA ARG A 63 -3.78 8.68 -1.05
C ARG A 63 -2.36 9.12 -0.67
N ARG A 64 -2.14 10.43 -0.60
CA ARG A 64 -0.81 11.00 -0.35
C ARG A 64 -0.24 10.62 1.03
N ASP A 65 -1.11 10.36 1.99
CA ASP A 65 -0.84 9.97 3.37
C ASP A 65 -0.84 8.44 3.59
N GLN A 66 -1.11 7.67 2.54
CA GLN A 66 -1.18 6.22 2.64
C GLN A 66 0.19 5.59 2.41
N LYS A 67 0.70 4.92 3.44
CA LYS A 67 1.87 4.05 3.33
C LYS A 67 1.46 2.75 2.65
N MET A 68 2.10 2.41 1.54
CA MET A 68 1.93 1.11 0.89
C MET A 68 3.02 0.16 1.36
N GLU A 69 2.63 -1.05 1.77
CA GLU A 69 3.58 -2.11 2.10
C GLU A 69 3.89 -2.92 0.85
N PHE A 70 5.10 -2.70 0.33
CA PHE A 70 5.61 -3.40 -0.84
C PHE A 70 6.47 -4.57 -0.41
N ARG A 71 6.07 -5.76 -0.83
CA ARG A 71 6.92 -6.95 -0.74
C ARG A 71 7.59 -7.10 -2.09
N LEU A 72 8.82 -6.61 -2.20
CA LEU A 72 9.57 -6.77 -3.44
C LEU A 72 9.74 -8.28 -3.71
N PRO A 73 9.37 -8.76 -4.91
CA PRO A 73 9.61 -10.14 -5.27
C PRO A 73 11.12 -10.39 -5.22
N GLN A 74 11.53 -11.53 -4.65
CA GLN A 74 12.92 -11.96 -4.68
C GLN A 74 13.28 -12.47 -6.08
N ASP A 75 13.31 -11.57 -7.04
CA ASP A 75 13.61 -11.88 -8.43
C ASP A 75 15.10 -11.64 -8.71
N SER A 76 15.81 -12.70 -9.10
CA SER A 76 17.21 -12.65 -9.48
C SER A 76 17.49 -11.66 -10.62
N ARG A 77 16.49 -11.38 -11.47
CA ARG A 77 16.61 -10.42 -12.57
C ARG A 77 16.87 -9.00 -12.06
N LEU A 78 16.32 -8.62 -10.90
CA LEU A 78 16.59 -7.30 -10.29
C LEU A 78 18.03 -7.17 -9.82
N LYS A 79 18.58 -8.23 -9.23
CA LYS A 79 19.97 -8.25 -8.76
C LYS A 79 20.97 -8.09 -9.91
N ASN A 80 20.65 -8.63 -11.07
CA ASN A 80 21.51 -8.60 -12.25
C ASN A 80 21.26 -7.38 -13.16
N ALA A 81 20.15 -6.64 -12.96
CA ALA A 81 19.81 -5.48 -13.76
C ALA A 81 20.81 -4.34 -13.49
N PRO A 82 21.31 -3.59 -14.48
CA PRO A 82 22.16 -2.43 -14.22
C PRO A 82 21.47 -1.35 -13.37
N SER A 83 22.26 -0.56 -12.64
CA SER A 83 21.74 0.65 -11.97
C SER A 83 21.21 1.60 -13.04
N GLY A 84 20.03 2.20 -12.81
CA GLY A 84 19.33 3.01 -13.80
C GLY A 84 18.29 2.25 -14.64
N SER A 85 18.22 0.90 -14.54
CA SER A 85 17.21 0.12 -15.27
C SER A 85 15.79 0.50 -14.86
N GLU A 86 14.88 0.67 -15.83
CA GLU A 86 13.46 0.88 -15.55
C GLU A 86 12.82 -0.45 -15.15
N VAL A 87 11.98 -0.43 -14.12
CA VAL A 87 11.23 -1.61 -13.67
C VAL A 87 9.76 -1.29 -13.56
N GLN A 88 8.94 -2.29 -13.90
CA GLN A 88 7.50 -2.20 -13.80
C GLN A 88 6.95 -3.34 -12.97
N TYR A 89 6.10 -2.99 -11.99
CA TYR A 89 5.42 -3.96 -11.14
C TYR A 89 3.91 -3.79 -11.23
N ARG A 90 3.20 -4.91 -11.11
CA ARG A 90 1.77 -4.89 -10.77
C ARG A 90 1.63 -5.09 -9.27
N TYR A 91 0.98 -4.15 -8.61
CA TYR A 91 0.66 -4.20 -7.19
C TYR A 91 -0.82 -4.48 -7.02
N ARG A 92 -1.15 -5.53 -6.27
CA ARG A 92 -2.51 -5.91 -5.93
C ARG A 92 -2.69 -5.92 -4.42
N SER A 93 -3.78 -5.37 -3.90
CA SER A 93 -4.16 -5.50 -2.50
C SER A 93 -5.66 -5.73 -2.38
N ASP A 94 -6.05 -6.65 -1.51
CA ASP A 94 -7.45 -7.03 -1.29
C ASP A 94 -8.17 -6.12 -0.28
N GLY A 95 -7.46 -5.14 0.29
CA GLY A 95 -8.00 -4.22 1.28
C GLY A 95 -8.11 -4.77 2.71
N SER A 96 -7.85 -6.06 2.90
CA SER A 96 -7.77 -6.71 4.21
C SER A 96 -6.39 -6.64 4.85
N GLY A 97 -5.45 -5.94 4.18
CA GLY A 97 -4.05 -5.82 4.58
C GLY A 97 -3.13 -6.80 3.86
N ASN A 98 -3.64 -7.69 3.00
CA ASN A 98 -2.80 -8.50 2.14
C ASN A 98 -2.45 -7.72 0.87
N SER A 99 -1.20 -7.85 0.44
CA SER A 99 -0.70 -7.31 -0.81
C SER A 99 0.20 -8.30 -1.53
N ASP A 100 0.17 -8.23 -2.86
CA ASP A 100 1.01 -8.98 -3.78
C ASP A 100 1.69 -8.00 -4.74
N THR A 101 2.92 -8.31 -5.13
CA THR A 101 3.70 -7.49 -6.05
C THR A 101 4.40 -8.37 -7.07
N GLU A 102 4.03 -8.21 -8.33
CA GLU A 102 4.50 -9.01 -9.44
C GLU A 102 5.43 -8.18 -10.34
N LEU A 103 6.62 -8.68 -10.63
CA LEU A 103 7.55 -8.02 -11.54
C LEU A 103 7.16 -8.32 -13.00
N LEU A 104 6.67 -7.30 -13.69
CA LEU A 104 6.23 -7.40 -15.08
C LEU A 104 7.41 -7.32 -16.06
N SER A 105 8.29 -6.34 -15.85
CA SER A 105 9.42 -6.09 -16.76
C SER A 105 10.57 -5.37 -16.08
N ILE A 106 11.77 -5.60 -16.63
CA ILE A 106 12.98 -4.82 -16.36
C ILE A 106 13.53 -4.40 -17.72
N GLY A 107 13.62 -3.10 -17.95
CA GLY A 107 14.21 -2.49 -19.14
C GLY A 107 15.59 -1.91 -18.82
N ALA A 108 16.56 -2.20 -19.68
CA ALA A 108 17.90 -1.61 -19.66
C ALA A 108 17.99 -0.48 -20.69
#